data_AF-A0ABD2JW65-F1
#
_entry.id   AF-A0ABD2JW65-F1
#
_cell.length_a   1.000
_cell.length_b   1.000
_cell.length_c   1.000
_cell.angle_alpha   90.00
_cell.angle_beta   90.00
_cell.angle_gamma   90.00
#
_symmetry.space_group_name_H-M   'P 1'
#
loop_
_entity.id
_entity.type
_entity.pdbx_description
1 polymer ?
#
loop_
_entity_poly.entity_id
_entity_poly.type
_entity_poly.pdbx_seq_one_letter_code
_entity_poly.pdbx_strand_id
1 'polypeptide(L)'
;MNSSSPIGYIPLLYRDRPEWRDVTPIYNSAEENAVVRIATSEEFDDAFAYLRAVMNANELTERTLELTQTCIAQNPANYSVW
;
A
#
# COMPACT_ATOMS: atom_id res chain seq x y z
N MET A 1 -6.73 19.89 1.69
CA MET A 1 -5.45 20.60 1.90
C MET A 1 -4.43 19.86 1.06
N ASN A 2 -4.05 20.45 -0.07
CA ASN A 2 -3.19 19.82 -1.07
C ASN A 2 -1.74 19.99 -0.61
N SER A 3 -1.10 18.92 -0.12
CA SER A 3 0.32 18.93 0.20
C SER A 3 1.09 18.82 -1.11
N SER A 4 1.36 19.95 -1.75
CA SER A 4 2.24 20.02 -2.91
C SER A 4 3.67 19.69 -2.48
N SER A 5 4.12 18.47 -2.78
CA SER A 5 5.53 18.09 -2.70
C SER A 5 6.37 18.98 -3.63
N PRO A 6 7.59 19.38 -3.23
CA PRO A 6 8.46 20.20 -4.06
C PRO A 6 8.87 19.42 -5.32
N ILE A 7 9.04 20.15 -6.42
CA ILE A 7 9.24 19.64 -7.80
C ILE A 7 10.09 18.37 -7.87
N GLY A 8 9.47 17.25 -8.28
CA GLY A 8 10.14 16.15 -8.99
C GLY A 8 9.94 14.72 -8.47
N TYR A 9 9.54 14.50 -7.22
CA TYR A 9 9.34 13.14 -6.70
C TYR A 9 7.87 12.75 -6.76
N ILE A 10 7.47 12.08 -7.84
CA ILE A 10 6.24 11.30 -7.88
C ILE A 10 6.62 9.92 -7.35
N PRO A 11 6.10 9.49 -6.18
CA PRO A 11 6.37 8.15 -5.66
C PRO A 11 5.93 7.11 -6.70
N LEU A 12 6.84 6.18 -7.05
CA LEU A 12 6.48 5.11 -7.97
C LEU A 12 5.56 4.13 -7.24
N LEU A 13 4.27 4.19 -7.58
CA LEU A 13 3.23 3.29 -7.08
C LEU A 13 3.59 1.85 -7.43
N TYR A 14 3.26 0.91 -6.54
CA TYR A 14 3.44 -0.52 -6.76
C TYR A 14 2.70 -1.01 -8.00
N ARG A 15 1.54 -0.45 -8.33
CA ARG A 15 0.83 -0.77 -9.59
C ARG A 15 1.60 -0.47 -10.87
N ASP A 16 2.56 0.45 -10.80
CA ASP A 16 3.37 0.87 -11.95
C ASP A 16 4.74 0.15 -11.98
N ARG A 17 5.05 -0.66 -10.96
CA ARG A 17 6.31 -1.40 -10.85
C ARG A 17 6.27 -2.70 -11.65
N PRO A 18 7.21 -2.93 -12.59
CA PRO A 18 7.24 -4.14 -13.42
C PRO A 18 7.27 -5.44 -12.62
N GLU A 19 7.97 -5.45 -11.50
CA GLU A 19 8.15 -6.59 -10.61
C GLU A 19 6.91 -6.91 -9.76
N TRP A 20 5.85 -6.10 -9.84
CA TRP A 20 4.57 -6.31 -9.13
C TRP A 20 3.40 -6.62 -10.08
N ARG A 21 3.67 -6.77 -11.38
CA ARG A 21 2.65 -6.99 -12.42
C ARG A 21 1.89 -8.32 -12.29
N ASP A 22 2.46 -9.30 -11.60
CA ASP A 22 1.85 -10.60 -11.32
C ASP A 22 0.87 -10.56 -10.14
N VAL A 23 0.85 -9.47 -9.36
CA VAL A 23 0.01 -9.32 -8.18
C VAL A 23 -1.23 -8.48 -8.53
N THR A 24 -2.41 -9.00 -8.19
CA THR A 24 -3.66 -8.23 -8.27
C THR A 24 -3.92 -7.56 -6.92
N PRO A 25 -3.91 -6.22 -6.82
CA PRO A 25 -4.08 -5.52 -5.55
C PRO A 25 -5.49 -5.70 -4.97
N ILE A 26 -5.59 -5.74 -3.64
CA ILE A 26 -6.86 -5.87 -2.91
C ILE A 26 -7.15 -4.56 -2.17
N TYR A 27 -7.88 -3.65 -2.82
CA TYR A 27 -8.30 -2.38 -2.20
C TYR A 27 -9.44 -2.56 -1.18
N ASN A 28 -9.71 -1.52 -0.40
CA ASN A 28 -10.84 -1.49 0.53
C ASN A 28 -12.18 -1.66 -0.23
N SER A 29 -13.07 -2.47 0.30
CA SER A 29 -14.42 -2.65 -0.23
C SER A 29 -15.29 -1.39 -0.06
N ALA A 30 -16.46 -1.38 -0.69
CA ALA A 30 -17.42 -0.28 -0.51
C ALA A 30 -17.92 -0.22 0.95
N GLU A 31 -18.09 -1.38 1.57
CA GLU A 31 -18.51 -1.53 2.97
C GLU A 31 -17.42 -1.04 3.93
N GLU A 32 -16.15 -1.36 3.70
CA GLU A 32 -15.02 -0.85 4.49
C GLU A 32 -14.91 0.68 4.40
N ASN A 33 -15.28 1.27 3.25
CA ASN A 33 -15.26 2.71 3.03
C ASN A 33 -16.55 3.44 3.47
N ALA A 34 -17.57 2.71 3.95
CA ALA A 34 -18.88 3.31 4.23
C ALA A 34 -18.89 4.15 5.52
N VAL A 35 -18.09 3.77 6.51
CA VAL A 35 -18.04 4.42 7.83
C VAL A 35 -16.59 4.59 8.27
N VAL A 36 -16.31 5.63 9.08
CA VAL A 36 -14.96 5.93 9.62
C VAL A 36 -13.84 5.90 8.56
N ARG A 37 -14.17 6.27 7.31
CA ARG A 37 -13.21 6.33 6.21
C ARG A 37 -12.12 7.35 6.53
N ILE A 38 -10.88 6.90 6.42
CA ILE A 38 -9.70 7.75 6.55
C ILE A 38 -9.40 8.35 5.17
N ALA A 39 -9.12 9.64 5.13
CA ALA A 39 -8.61 10.30 3.92
C ALA A 39 -7.11 10.01 3.79
N THR A 40 -6.78 8.92 3.11
CA THR A 40 -5.42 8.44 2.82
C THR A 40 -4.90 9.00 1.49
N SER A 41 -3.59 8.93 1.28
CA SER A 41 -2.97 9.27 0.00
C SER A 41 -3.04 8.08 -0.96
N GLU A 42 -2.83 8.33 -2.26
CA GLU A 42 -2.84 7.26 -3.26
C GLU A 42 -1.70 6.24 -3.01
N GLU A 43 -0.54 6.71 -2.57
CA GLU A 43 0.60 5.86 -2.22
C GLU A 43 0.31 4.95 -1.03
N PHE A 44 -0.52 5.41 -0.09
CA PHE A 44 -0.95 4.61 1.04
C PHE A 44 -1.93 3.53 0.58
N ASP A 45 -2.96 3.91 -0.17
CA ASP A 45 -3.98 2.98 -0.66
C ASP A 45 -3.36 1.90 -1.54
N ASP A 46 -2.40 2.28 -2.39
CA ASP A 46 -1.70 1.36 -3.27
C ASP A 46 -0.81 0.38 -2.49
N ALA A 47 0.08 0.87 -1.62
CA ALA A 47 0.95 0.00 -0.83
C ALA A 47 0.16 -0.99 0.04
N PHE A 48 -0.90 -0.53 0.73
CA PHE A 48 -1.71 -1.41 1.58
C PHE A 48 -2.60 -2.37 0.78
N ALA A 49 -3.00 -2.03 -0.45
CA ALA A 49 -3.71 -2.96 -1.32
C ALA A 49 -2.81 -4.10 -1.82
N TYR A 50 -1.55 -3.79 -2.13
CA TYR A 50 -0.54 -4.79 -2.45
C TYR A 50 -0.17 -5.65 -1.23
N LEU A 51 -0.10 -5.06 -0.04
CA LEU A 51 0.14 -5.79 1.20
C LEU A 51 -0.97 -6.84 1.43
N ARG A 52 -2.24 -6.43 1.31
CA ARG A 52 -3.38 -7.34 1.43
C ARG A 52 -3.29 -8.49 0.41
N ALA A 53 -2.89 -8.21 -0.82
CA ALA A 53 -2.75 -9.22 -1.87
C ALA A 53 -1.68 -10.28 -1.55
N VAL A 54 -0.48 -9.86 -1.14
CA VAL A 54 0.61 -10.81 -0.82
C VAL A 54 0.36 -11.57 0.47
N MET A 55 -0.28 -10.94 1.47
CA MET A 55 -0.71 -11.64 2.68
C MET A 55 -1.76 -12.71 2.35
N ASN A 56 -2.73 -12.41 1.49
CA ASN A 56 -3.73 -13.37 1.05
C ASN A 56 -3.11 -14.53 0.24
N ALA A 57 -2.09 -14.26 -0.55
CA ALA A 57 -1.33 -15.28 -1.28
C ALA A 57 -0.32 -16.06 -0.40
N ASN A 58 -0.12 -15.63 0.85
CA ASN A 58 0.93 -16.12 1.73
C ASN A 58 2.33 -16.08 1.06
N GLU A 59 2.60 -15.00 0.33
CA GLU A 59 3.87 -14.82 -0.38
C GLU A 59 5.00 -14.43 0.58
N LEU A 60 6.07 -15.22 0.61
CA LEU A 60 7.23 -15.03 1.47
C LEU A 60 8.50 -14.79 0.63
N THR A 61 8.68 -13.56 0.18
CA THR A 61 9.76 -13.15 -0.74
C THR A 61 10.43 -11.85 -0.25
N GLU A 62 11.60 -11.53 -0.80
CA GLU A 62 12.32 -10.30 -0.48
C GLU A 62 11.51 -9.04 -0.85
N ARG A 63 10.81 -9.05 -1.99
CA ARG A 63 9.97 -7.91 -2.40
C ARG A 63 8.81 -7.65 -1.41
N THR A 64 8.26 -8.71 -0.82
CA THR A 64 7.24 -8.58 0.24
C THR A 64 7.84 -8.00 1.51
N LEU A 65 9.07 -8.37 1.87
CA LEU A 65 9.79 -7.77 3.01
C LEU A 65 10.06 -6.27 2.81
N GLU A 66 10.43 -5.85 1.60
CA GLU A 66 10.58 -4.42 1.28
C GLU A 66 9.24 -3.66 1.32
N LEU A 67 8.15 -4.31 0.90
CA LEU A 67 6.80 -3.77 1.02
C LEU A 67 6.40 -3.55 2.48
N THR A 68 6.69 -4.49 3.39
CA THR A 68 6.37 -4.29 4.82
C THR A 68 7.13 -3.12 5.42
N GLN A 69 8.39 -2.89 5.04
CA GLN A 69 9.14 -1.69 5.47
C GLN A 69 8.43 -0.40 5.05
N THR A 70 7.92 -0.36 3.81
CA THR A 70 7.16 0.80 3.30
C THR A 70 5.85 0.99 4.06
N CYS A 71 5.09 -0.06 4.29
CA CYS A 71 3.84 -0.01 5.06
C CYS A 71 4.07 0.38 6.53
N ILE A 72 5.14 -0.12 7.17
CA ILE A 72 5.53 0.27 8.54
C ILE A 72 5.90 1.74 8.59
N ALA A 73 6.64 2.27 7.60
CA ALA A 73 6.97 3.69 7.55
C ALA A 73 5.73 4.59 7.44
N GLN A 74 4.67 4.10 6.77
CA GLN A 74 3.41 4.84 6.63
C GLN A 74 2.48 4.70 7.84
N ASN A 75 2.42 3.52 8.48
CA ASN A 75 1.62 3.29 9.68
C ASN A 75 2.32 2.28 10.62
N PRO A 76 3.26 2.74 11.47
CA PRO A 76 4.06 1.85 12.32
C PRO A 76 3.25 1.18 13.44
N ALA A 77 2.02 1.65 13.68
CA ALA A 77 1.09 1.07 14.65
C ALA A 77 0.27 -0.10 14.10
N ASN A 78 0.38 -0.42 12.81
CA ASN A 78 -0.33 -1.54 12.21
C ASN A 78 0.36 -2.86 12.57
N TYR A 79 -0.17 -3.55 13.58
CA TYR A 79 0.35 -4.82 14.09
C TYR A 79 0.16 -6.01 13.14
N SER A 80 -0.63 -5.90 12.08
CA SER A 80 -0.75 -6.96 11.08
C SER A 80 0.40 -6.94 10.06
N VAL A 81 1.13 -5.82 9.97
CA VAL A 81 2.33 -5.70 9.14
C VAL A 81 3.58 -6.22 9.88
N TRP A 82 3.57 -6.15 11.22
CA TRP A 82 4.59 -6.69 12.12
C TRP A 82 4.43 -8.20 12.33
#